data_AF-A0A519QB60-F1
#
_entry.id   AF-A0A519QB60-F1
#
_cell.length_a   1.000
_cell.length_b   1.000
_cell.length_c   1.000
_cell.angle_alpha   90.00
_cell.angle_beta   90.00
_cell.angle_gamma   90.00
#
_symmetry.space_group_name_H-M   'P 1'
#
loop_
_entity.id
_entity.type
_entity.pdbx_description
1 polymer ?
#
loop_
_entity_poly.entity_id
_entity_poly.type
_entity_poly.pdbx_seq_one_letter_code
_entity_poly.pdbx_strand_id
1 'polypeptide(L)'
;MSDGQASVGRRDWLALLERYGSSLVLVLLIVFFAIQNERFVSLRNLTNILTEVSIYGVIAVGMTFVIMTRGVDLAVGSLVGFSGIVAATAVQAVGLP
;
A
#
# COMPACT_ATOMS: atom_id res chain seq x y z
N MET A 1 20.31 -41.52 -10.67
CA MET A 1 19.73 -40.91 -11.88
C MET A 1 19.79 -39.41 -11.65
N SER A 2 20.82 -38.78 -12.23
CA SER A 2 21.08 -37.35 -12.08
C SER A 2 20.19 -36.54 -13.04
N ASP A 3 20.04 -35.27 -12.69
CA ASP A 3 19.74 -34.14 -13.58
C ASP A 3 18.28 -33.89 -13.96
N GLY A 4 17.64 -33.07 -13.12
CA GLY A 4 16.62 -32.11 -13.54
C GLY A 4 17.06 -30.69 -13.16
N GLN A 5 18.18 -30.21 -13.74
CA GLN A 5 18.56 -28.80 -13.61
C GLN A 5 17.50 -27.96 -14.33
N ALA A 6 16.53 -27.46 -13.57
CA ALA A 6 15.58 -26.46 -14.04
C ALA A 6 16.39 -25.20 -14.40
N SER A 7 16.69 -25.04 -15.69
CA SER A 7 17.23 -23.80 -16.21
C SER A 7 16.18 -22.72 -15.94
N VAL A 8 16.36 -21.93 -14.88
CA VAL A 8 15.50 -20.77 -14.57
C VAL A 8 15.59 -19.85 -15.79
N GLY A 9 14.60 -19.96 -16.67
CA GLY A 9 14.59 -19.27 -17.94
C GLY A 9 14.36 -17.79 -17.70
N ARG A 10 14.76 -16.92 -18.64
CA ARG A 10 14.48 -15.48 -18.58
C ARG A 10 12.99 -15.17 -18.30
N ARG A 11 12.09 -16.08 -18.66
CA ARG A 11 10.65 -16.02 -18.38
C ARG A 11 10.29 -16.26 -16.91
N ASP A 12 11.00 -17.14 -16.22
CA ASP A 12 10.78 -17.43 -14.80
C ASP A 12 11.25 -16.27 -13.91
N TRP A 13 12.36 -15.63 -14.29
CA TRP A 13 12.82 -14.40 -13.65
C TRP A 13 11.83 -13.23 -13.81
N LEU A 14 11.18 -13.12 -14.97
CA LEU A 14 10.12 -12.12 -15.20
C LEU A 14 8.86 -12.42 -14.39
N ALA A 15 8.43 -13.68 -14.31
CA ALA A 15 7.28 -14.07 -13.50
C ALA A 15 7.50 -13.83 -12.01
N LEU A 16 8.72 -14.03 -11.51
CA LEU A 16 9.09 -13.70 -10.12
C LEU A 16 9.06 -12.19 -9.88
N LEU A 17 9.55 -11.39 -10.82
CA LEU A 17 9.47 -9.92 -10.77
C LEU A 17 8.04 -9.40 -10.86
N GLU A 18 7.17 -10.02 -11.66
CA GLU A 18 5.76 -9.63 -11.73
C GLU A 18 5.02 -9.97 -10.43
N ARG A 19 5.32 -11.15 -9.84
CA ARG A 19 4.65 -11.60 -8.61
C ARG A 19 5.12 -10.87 -7.36
N TYR A 20 6.40 -10.53 -7.27
CA TYR A 20 7.00 -9.88 -6.09
C TYR A 20 7.42 -8.43 -6.36
N GLY A 21 7.10 -7.88 -7.53
CA GLY A 21 7.56 -6.56 -7.95
C GLY A 21 7.20 -5.46 -6.96
N SER A 22 5.96 -5.46 -6.46
CA SER A 22 5.50 -4.47 -5.47
C SER A 22 6.31 -4.54 -4.17
N SER A 23 6.55 -5.75 -3.65
CA SER A 23 7.35 -5.95 -2.44
C SER A 23 8.83 -5.61 -2.66
N LEU A 24 9.38 -5.95 -3.82
CA LEU A 24 10.76 -5.62 -4.19
C LEU A 24 10.96 -4.11 -4.28
N VAL A 25 10.05 -3.41 -4.96
CA VAL A 25 10.07 -1.94 -5.09
C VAL A 25 9.97 -1.28 -3.71
N LEU A 26 9.09 -1.77 -2.84
CA LEU A 26 8.98 -1.27 -1.47
C LEU A 26 10.31 -1.38 -0.70
N VAL A 27 10.96 -2.54 -0.74
CA VAL A 27 12.25 -2.75 -0.07
C VAL A 27 13.32 -1.82 -0.64
N LEU A 28 13.39 -1.67 -1.95
CA LEU A 28 14.33 -0.76 -2.60
C LEU A 28 14.11 0.70 -2.18
N LEU A 29 12.85 1.15 -2.12
CA LEU A 29 12.48 2.48 -1.64
C LEU A 29 12.85 2.71 -0.18
N ILE A 30 12.61 1.72 0.69
CA ILE A 30 12.99 1.78 2.11
C ILE A 30 14.50 1.94 2.25
N VAL A 31 15.29 1.13 1.53
CA VAL A 31 16.76 1.20 1.58
C VAL A 31 17.25 2.54 1.02
N PHE A 32 16.71 2.98 -0.11
CA PHE A 32 17.06 4.25 -0.72
C PHE A 32 16.82 5.42 0.24
N PHE A 33 15.63 5.52 0.84
CA PHE A 33 15.33 6.61 1.78
C PHE A 33 16.06 6.49 3.11
N ALA A 34 16.34 5.27 3.58
CA ALA A 34 17.14 5.06 4.77
C ALA A 34 18.58 5.59 4.61
N ILE A 35 19.16 5.47 3.42
CA ILE A 35 20.50 6.00 3.11
C ILE A 35 20.46 7.51 2.91
N GLN A 36 19.44 8.03 2.21
CA GLN A 36 19.34 9.45 1.90
C GLN A 36 18.98 10.33 3.11
N ASN A 37 18.29 9.77 4.11
CA ASN A 37 17.84 10.53 5.27
C ASN A 37 17.83 9.66 6.54
N GLU A 38 18.76 9.93 7.46
CA GLU A 38 18.86 9.23 8.75
C GLU A 38 17.58 9.33 9.58
N ARG A 39 16.78 10.40 9.41
CA ARG A 39 15.49 10.57 10.11
C ARG A 39 14.41 9.64 9.58
N PHE A 40 14.57 9.06 8.39
CA PHE A 40 13.61 8.13 7.81
C PHE A 40 13.41 6.89 8.70
N VAL A 41 14.49 6.35 9.27
CA VAL A 41 14.46 5.17 10.15
C VAL A 41 14.27 5.57 11.63
N SER A 42 14.04 6.84 11.93
CA SER A 42 13.77 7.27 13.30
C SER A 42 12.48 6.66 13.83
N LEU A 43 12.45 6.34 15.14
CA LEU A 43 11.27 5.79 15.80
C LEU A 43 10.03 6.66 15.56
N ARG A 44 10.18 7.98 15.60
CA ARG A 44 9.09 8.93 15.33
C ARG A 44 8.52 8.78 13.92
N ASN A 45 9.38 8.72 12.91
CA ASN A 45 8.91 8.56 11.53
C ASN A 45 8.26 7.19 11.32
N LEU A 46 8.85 6.14 11.88
CA LEU A 46 8.30 4.79 11.81
C LEU A 46 6.93 4.71 12.50
N THR A 47 6.77 5.28 13.69
CA THR A 47 5.47 5.33 14.38
C THR A 47 4.44 6.16 13.62
N ASN A 48 4.85 7.25 12.98
CA ASN A 48 3.95 8.06 12.16
C ASN A 48 3.41 7.24 10.99
N ILE A 49 4.31 6.56 10.25
CA ILE A 49 3.93 5.69 9.13
C ILE A 49 3.01 4.57 9.60
N LEU A 50 3.36 3.88 10.70
CA LEU A 50 2.53 2.80 11.24
C LEU A 50 1.15 3.29 11.68
N THR A 51 1.07 4.50 12.26
CA THR A 51 -0.20 5.12 12.64
C THR A 51 -1.04 5.48 11.42
N GLU A 52 -0.44 6.04 10.37
CA GLU A 52 -1.12 6.35 9.11
C GLU A 52 -1.67 5.09 8.45
N VAL A 53 -0.86 4.02 8.37
CA VAL A 53 -1.27 2.75 7.78
C VAL A 53 -2.34 2.04 8.62
N SER A 54 -2.37 2.26 9.94
CA SER A 54 -3.37 1.64 10.83
C SER A 54 -4.81 1.97 10.45
N ILE A 55 -5.07 3.18 9.93
CA ILE A 55 -6.40 3.61 9.47
C ILE A 55 -6.86 2.70 8.33
N TYR A 56 -6.00 2.47 7.33
CA TYR A 56 -6.29 1.56 6.23
C TYR A 56 -6.46 0.11 6.71
N GLY A 57 -5.70 -0.32 7.72
CA GLY A 57 -5.83 -1.64 8.34
C GLY A 57 -7.20 -1.86 8.99
N VAL A 58 -7.67 -0.90 9.80
CA VAL A 58 -9.00 -0.95 10.44
C VAL A 58 -10.11 -0.97 9.39
N ILE A 59 -10.00 -0.12 8.37
CA ILE A 59 -10.95 -0.08 7.25
C ILE A 59 -10.98 -1.43 6.53
N ALA A 60 -9.81 -2.01 6.21
CA ALA A 60 -9.71 -3.30 5.55
C ALA A 60 -10.39 -4.42 6.34
N VAL A 61 -10.22 -4.45 7.67
CA VAL A 61 -10.92 -5.40 8.54
C VAL A 61 -12.43 -5.23 8.43
N GLY A 62 -12.94 -4.00 8.53
CA GLY A 62 -14.37 -3.71 8.33
C GLY A 62 -14.89 -4.16 6.96
N MET A 63 -14.09 -3.95 5.90
CA MET A 63 -14.42 -4.38 4.54
C MET A 63 -14.52 -5.90 4.40
N THR A 64 -13.74 -6.68 5.15
CA THR A 64 -13.85 -8.15 5.10
C THR A 64 -15.21 -8.64 5.59
N PHE A 65 -15.75 -8.06 6.67
CA PHE A 65 -17.08 -8.38 7.19
C PHE A 65 -18.20 -7.99 6.20
N VAL A 66 -18.06 -6.84 5.54
CA VAL A 66 -18.99 -6.34 4.51
C VAL A 66 -19.04 -7.27 3.29
N ILE A 67 -17.88 -7.78 2.85
CA ILE A 67 -17.81 -8.72 1.71
C ILE A 67 -18.48 -10.06 2.07
N MET A 68 -18.32 -10.53 3.31
CA MET A 68 -18.87 -11.82 3.76
C MET A 68 -20.41 -11.83 3.84
N THR A 69 -21.06 -10.69 4.10
CA THR A 69 -22.53 -10.62 4.29
C THR A 69 -23.35 -10.59 2.99
N ARG A 70 -22.73 -10.72 1.80
CA ARG A 70 -23.37 -10.87 0.47
C ARG A 70 -24.39 -9.80 0.03
N GLY A 71 -24.73 -8.82 0.88
CA GLY A 71 -25.39 -7.59 0.49
C GLY A 71 -24.33 -6.56 0.16
N VAL A 72 -24.12 -6.30 -1.13
CA VAL A 72 -23.20 -5.25 -1.59
C VAL A 72 -23.72 -3.91 -1.07
N ASP A 73 -23.17 -3.43 0.03
CA ASP A 73 -23.04 -1.99 0.19
C ASP A 73 -21.58 -1.64 0.47
N LEU A 74 -20.90 -1.35 -0.64
CA LEU A 74 -19.53 -0.87 -0.70
C LEU A 74 -19.44 0.61 -0.22
N ALA A 75 -20.36 1.06 0.64
CA ALA A 75 -20.52 2.42 1.15
C ALA A 75 -19.22 3.03 1.69
N VAL A 76 -18.31 2.21 2.24
CA VAL A 76 -17.02 2.70 2.74
C VAL A 76 -16.16 3.24 1.61
N GLY A 77 -16.17 2.62 0.43
CA GLY A 77 -15.42 3.09 -0.73
C GLY A 77 -15.95 4.41 -1.29
N SER A 78 -17.28 4.54 -1.41
CA SER A 78 -17.93 5.77 -1.83
C SER A 78 -17.84 6.88 -0.79
N LEU A 79 -17.87 6.56 0.51
CA LEU A 79 -17.69 7.52 1.60
C LEU A 79 -16.27 8.10 1.63
N VAL A 80 -15.24 7.27 1.41
CA VAL A 80 -13.85 7.73 1.31
C VAL A 80 -13.64 8.61 0.08
N GLY A 81 -14.24 8.25 -1.07
CA GLY A 81 -14.22 9.10 -2.26
C GLY A 81 -14.94 10.43 -2.05
N PHE A 82 -16.12 10.39 -1.44
CA PHE A 82 -16.92 11.58 -1.15
C PHE A 82 -16.21 12.52 -0.16
N SER A 83 -15.62 11.99 0.92
CA SER A 83 -14.88 12.79 1.88
C SER A 83 -13.64 13.45 1.25
N GLY A 84 -12.98 12.76 0.31
CA GLY A 84 -11.90 13.33 -0.50
C GLY A 84 -12.35 14.52 -1.35
N ILE A 85 -13.48 14.39 -2.05
CA ILE A 85 -14.06 15.48 -2.87
C ILE A 85 -14.44 16.68 -1.98
N VAL A 86 -15.09 16.42 -0.85
CA VAL A 86 -15.46 17.48 0.10
C VAL A 86 -14.23 18.18 0.65
N ALA A 87 -13.19 17.44 1.05
CA ALA A 87 -11.93 18.01 1.53
C ALA A 87 -11.23 18.85 0.46
N ALA A 88 -11.12 18.33 -0.77
CA ALA A 88 -10.50 19.06 -1.88
C ALA A 88 -11.29 20.33 -2.26
N THR A 89 -12.62 20.27 -2.20
CA THR A 89 -13.49 21.43 -2.44
C THR A 89 -13.37 22.46 -1.32
N ALA A 90 -13.28 22.01 -0.06
CA ALA A 90 -13.11 22.87 1.09
C ALA A 90 -11.76 23.61 1.07
N VAL A 91 -10.67 22.92 0.71
CA VAL A 91 -9.34 23.55 0.55
C VAL A 91 -9.38 24.65 -0.52
N GLN A 92 -9.95 24.36 -1.69
CA GLN A 92 -10.13 25.34 -2.75
C GLN A 92 -11.03 26.52 -2.33
N ALA A 93 -12.12 26.25 -1.60
CA ALA A 93 -13.06 27.28 -1.15
C ALA A 93 -12.47 28.22 -0.09
N VAL A 94 -11.55 27.73 0.75
CA VAL A 94 -10.86 28.53 1.79
C VAL A 94 -9.65 29.29 1.22
N GLY A 95 -9.30 29.08 -0.07
CA GLY A 95 -8.19 29.77 -0.74
C GLY A 95 -6.81 29.32 -0.26
N LEU A 96 -6.74 28.16 0.40
CA LEU A 96 -5.48 27.50 0.71
C LEU A 96 -4.99 26.77 -0.56
N PRO A 97 -3.70 26.91 -0.94
CA PRO A 97 -3.14 26.20 -2.09
C PRO A 97 -3.21 24.67 -1.93
#